data_AF-A0A1W1VX46-F1
#
_entry.id   AF-A0A1W1VX46-F1
#
_cell.length_a   1.000
_cell.length_b   1.000
_cell.length_c   1.000
_cell.angle_alpha   90.00
_cell.angle_beta   90.00
_cell.angle_gamma   90.00
#
_symmetry.space_group_name_H-M   'P 1'
#
loop_
_entity.id
_entity.type
_entity.pdbx_description
1 polymer ?
#
loop_
_entity_poly.entity_id
_entity_poly.type
_entity_poly.pdbx_seq_one_letter_code
_entity_poly.pdbx_strand_id
1 'polypeptide(L)'
;MYKDVTPDRWSRVSIEAVSKAGLMSGYPDGTFQPEKPLTREEMASILHRWMFRNGLFDDILPAVMPSIVMVHTGTNLGSGACIANDQEGSYIITNNHVVGLNTTFTLMKENSENFPGEIVVADQHNDLALIKTAKTLPPLKLAEQDPALGEPVAVIGAPAGLIESVTVGIISNLSRQGGKWLQLDAPINPGNSGGPVINERGEIVGIAVAKIVGEAFEGLGYAIKLQVVKDFLARVADKIR
;
A
#
# COMPACT_ATOMS: atom_id res chain seq x y z
N MET A 1 16.14 26.78 8.65
CA MET A 1 17.53 26.57 8.23
C MET A 1 18.40 26.34 9.47
N TYR A 2 19.38 25.45 9.43
CA TYR A 2 20.18 25.06 10.60
C TYR A 2 21.13 26.16 11.06
N LYS A 3 21.40 26.22 12.36
CA LYS A 3 22.18 27.31 13.01
C LYS A 3 23.65 27.35 12.60
N ASP A 4 24.21 26.21 12.22
CA ASP A 4 25.63 25.97 11.90
C ASP A 4 25.91 25.88 10.39
N VAL A 5 24.91 26.17 9.55
CA VAL A 5 25.03 26.23 8.09
C VAL A 5 25.03 27.69 7.65
N THR A 6 26.22 28.29 7.52
CA THR A 6 26.38 29.71 7.18
C THR A 6 26.07 29.99 5.70
N PRO A 7 25.69 31.24 5.32
CA PRO A 7 25.38 31.62 3.94
C PRO A 7 26.48 31.35 2.91
N ASP A 8 27.74 31.46 3.33
CA ASP A 8 28.95 31.32 2.52
C ASP A 8 29.47 29.88 2.44
N ARG A 9 28.89 28.93 3.18
CA ARG A 9 29.34 27.53 3.19
C ARG A 9 29.12 26.86 1.84
N TRP A 10 30.16 26.27 1.27
CA TRP A 10 30.13 25.61 -0.04
C TRP A 10 29.07 24.51 -0.17
N SER A 11 28.82 23.74 0.91
CA SER A 11 27.85 22.65 0.94
C SER A 11 26.42 23.09 1.27
N ARG A 12 26.19 24.40 1.50
CA ARG A 12 24.88 24.95 1.90
C ARG A 12 23.76 24.50 0.97
N VAL A 13 23.94 24.66 -0.35
CA VAL A 13 22.91 24.33 -1.34
C VAL A 13 22.59 22.84 -1.32
N SER A 14 23.61 21.99 -1.22
CA SER A 14 23.43 20.54 -1.12
C SER A 14 22.70 20.15 0.17
N ILE A 15 23.06 20.74 1.31
CA ILE A 15 22.41 20.51 2.60
C ILE A 15 20.95 20.94 2.56
N GLU A 16 20.65 22.12 2.01
CA GLU A 16 19.28 22.58 1.79
C GLU A 16 18.49 21.62 0.91
N ALA A 17 19.09 21.13 -0.18
CA ALA A 17 18.44 20.22 -1.11
C ALA A 17 18.08 18.89 -0.45
N VAL A 18 19.02 18.21 0.21
CA VAL A 18 18.75 16.92 0.89
C VAL A 18 17.81 17.07 2.08
N SER A 19 17.82 18.22 2.75
CA SER A 19 16.91 18.51 3.86
C SER A 19 15.49 18.79 3.38
N LYS A 20 15.34 19.57 2.29
CA LYS A 20 14.06 19.82 1.64
C LYS A 20 13.48 18.53 1.04
N ALA A 21 14.34 17.68 0.47
CA ALA A 21 13.98 16.35 0.00
C ALA A 21 13.66 15.37 1.13
N GLY A 22 13.87 15.75 2.40
CA GLY A 22 13.65 14.92 3.59
C GLY A 22 14.55 13.67 3.67
N LEU A 23 15.67 13.66 2.94
CA LEU A 23 16.66 12.58 2.99
C LEU A 23 17.51 12.66 4.26
N MET A 24 17.80 13.88 4.70
CA MET A 24 18.55 14.17 5.93
C MET A 24 17.80 15.22 6.76
N SER A 25 17.98 15.17 8.08
CA SER A 25 17.48 16.16 9.02
C SER A 25 18.60 16.58 9.96
N GLY A 26 18.50 17.79 10.49
CA GLY A 26 19.39 18.25 11.56
C GLY A 26 19.04 17.64 12.92
N TYR A 27 19.81 18.03 13.91
CA TYR A 27 19.70 17.58 15.30
C TYR A 27 18.70 18.43 16.10
N PRO A 28 18.22 17.93 17.26
CA PRO A 28 17.25 18.66 18.09
C PRO A 28 17.72 20.04 18.58
N ASP A 29 19.02 20.27 18.64
CA ASP A 29 19.63 21.57 18.98
C ASP A 29 19.50 22.64 17.86
N GLY A 30 19.01 22.23 16.70
CA GLY A 30 18.82 23.05 15.50
C GLY A 30 20.06 23.12 14.60
N THR A 31 21.04 22.24 14.78
CA THR A 31 22.26 22.13 13.94
C THR A 31 22.14 21.04 12.88
N PHE A 32 22.97 21.08 11.84
CA PHE A 32 23.12 20.02 10.84
C PHE A 32 24.37 19.17 11.07
N GLN A 33 25.39 19.75 11.72
CA GLN A 33 26.70 19.16 12.01
C GLN A 33 27.45 18.67 10.75
N PRO A 34 27.71 19.53 9.74
CA PRO A 34 28.22 19.12 8.44
C PRO A 34 29.63 18.49 8.46
N GLU A 35 30.43 18.77 9.49
CA GLU A 35 31.78 18.22 9.65
C GLU A 35 31.82 16.93 10.49
N LYS A 36 30.68 16.55 11.10
CA LYS A 36 30.61 15.35 11.93
C LYS A 36 30.63 14.11 11.02
N PRO A 37 31.50 13.12 11.29
CA PRO A 37 31.48 11.86 10.57
C PRO A 37 30.11 11.18 10.67
N LEU A 38 29.62 10.70 9.53
CA LEU A 38 28.37 9.94 9.45
C LEU A 38 28.58 8.53 9.99
N THR A 39 27.70 8.08 10.88
CA THR A 39 27.68 6.68 11.35
C THR A 39 27.11 5.76 10.28
N ARG A 40 27.41 4.46 10.38
CA ARG A 40 26.84 3.44 9.46
C ARG A 40 25.32 3.36 9.56
N GLU A 41 24.75 3.58 10.74
CA GLU A 41 23.30 3.59 10.99
C GLU A 41 22.61 4.80 10.35
N GLU A 42 23.22 5.99 10.48
CA GLU A 42 22.73 7.20 9.80
C GLU A 42 22.81 7.05 8.28
N MET A 43 23.91 6.47 7.76
CA MET A 43 24.06 6.20 6.33
C MET A 43 23.01 5.21 5.81
N ALA A 44 22.75 4.12 6.55
CA ALA A 44 21.69 3.17 6.19
C ALA A 44 20.31 3.85 6.16
N SER A 45 20.04 4.73 7.12
CA SER A 45 18.78 5.50 7.18
C SER A 45 18.62 6.46 5.99
N ILE A 46 19.70 7.08 5.53
CA ILE A 46 19.69 7.98 4.37
C ILE A 46 19.49 7.20 3.07
N LEU A 47 20.23 6.10 2.90
CA LEU A 47 20.09 5.22 1.74
C LEU A 47 18.68 4.64 1.64
N HIS A 48 18.11 4.21 2.77
CA HIS A 48 16.70 3.81 2.86
C HIS A 48 15.79 4.91 2.30
N ARG A 49 15.81 6.12 2.88
CA ARG A 49 14.97 7.23 2.40
C ARG A 49 15.20 7.56 0.92
N TRP A 50 16.43 7.47 0.44
CA TRP A 50 16.79 7.73 -0.95
C TRP A 50 16.21 6.68 -1.90
N MET A 51 16.33 5.39 -1.57
CA MET A 51 15.78 4.30 -2.37
C MET A 51 14.25 4.39 -2.48
N PHE A 52 13.58 4.72 -1.37
CA PHE A 52 12.11 4.75 -1.32
C PHE A 52 11.49 6.06 -1.81
N ARG A 53 12.25 7.16 -1.89
CA ARG A 53 11.76 8.45 -2.41
C ARG A 53 12.15 8.72 -3.88
N ASN A 54 13.04 7.94 -4.49
CA ASN A 54 13.51 8.16 -5.88
C ASN A 54 13.12 7.04 -6.85
N GLY A 55 11.89 6.55 -6.75
CA GLY A 55 11.26 5.88 -7.89
C GLY A 55 11.42 4.38 -8.04
N LEU A 56 11.66 3.67 -6.93
CA LEU A 56 11.59 2.20 -6.91
C LEU A 56 10.28 1.66 -7.50
N PHE A 57 9.18 2.41 -7.35
CA PHE A 57 7.88 2.08 -7.88
C PHE A 57 7.40 3.05 -8.98
N ASP A 58 8.17 4.07 -9.37
CA ASP A 58 7.69 5.11 -10.30
C ASP A 58 7.38 4.54 -11.69
N ASP A 59 8.18 3.58 -12.15
CA ASP A 59 7.97 2.94 -13.45
C ASP A 59 6.78 1.97 -13.44
N ILE A 60 6.48 1.37 -12.28
CA ILE A 60 5.44 0.33 -12.18
C ILE A 60 4.07 0.89 -11.78
N LEU A 61 4.03 1.99 -11.02
CA LEU A 61 2.77 2.59 -10.56
C LEU A 61 1.83 2.94 -11.71
N PRO A 62 2.26 3.59 -12.82
CA PRO A 62 1.38 3.87 -13.96
C PRO A 62 0.71 2.62 -14.56
N ALA A 63 1.36 1.46 -14.48
CA ALA A 63 0.79 0.19 -14.94
C ALA A 63 -0.16 -0.44 -13.89
N VAL A 64 0.09 -0.20 -12.60
CA VAL A 64 -0.69 -0.75 -11.49
C VAL A 64 -1.95 0.06 -11.21
N MET A 65 -1.86 1.39 -11.18
CA MET A 65 -2.95 2.29 -10.79
C MET A 65 -4.25 2.03 -11.55
N PRO A 66 -4.26 1.77 -12.87
CA PRO A 66 -5.48 1.44 -13.62
C PRO A 66 -6.31 0.27 -13.03
N SER A 67 -5.68 -0.61 -12.27
CA SER A 67 -6.29 -1.80 -11.65
C SER A 67 -6.93 -1.51 -10.29
N ILE A 68 -6.67 -0.35 -9.69
CA ILE A 68 -7.11 0.02 -8.35
C ILE A 68 -8.42 0.80 -8.40
N VAL A 69 -9.31 0.53 -7.45
CA VAL A 69 -10.60 1.22 -7.30
C VAL A 69 -10.84 1.59 -5.84
N MET A 70 -11.56 2.69 -5.63
CA MET A 70 -12.18 2.98 -4.34
C MET A 70 -13.48 2.18 -4.21
N VAL A 71 -13.67 1.53 -3.06
CA VAL A 71 -14.91 0.82 -2.71
C VAL A 71 -15.70 1.67 -1.71
N HIS A 72 -16.89 2.11 -2.12
CA HIS A 72 -17.79 2.90 -1.28
C HIS A 72 -19.11 2.17 -1.05
N THR A 73 -19.48 1.98 0.21
CA THR A 73 -20.74 1.33 0.63
C THR A 73 -21.84 2.32 1.01
N GLY A 74 -21.60 3.63 0.89
CA GLY A 74 -22.48 4.69 1.41
C GLY A 74 -22.14 5.13 2.83
N THR A 75 -21.60 4.24 3.67
CA THR A 75 -21.19 4.54 5.06
C THR A 75 -19.74 4.18 5.37
N ASN A 76 -19.10 3.37 4.52
CA ASN A 76 -17.72 2.95 4.66
C ASN A 76 -16.95 3.16 3.36
N LEU A 77 -15.64 3.35 3.51
CA LEU A 77 -14.70 3.61 2.43
C LEU A 77 -13.49 2.68 2.56
N GLY A 78 -13.06 2.12 1.44
CA GLY A 78 -11.83 1.36 1.33
C GLY A 78 -11.36 1.29 -0.12
N SER A 79 -10.45 0.37 -0.38
CA SER A 79 -9.85 0.15 -1.69
C SER A 79 -10.07 -1.28 -2.16
N GLY A 80 -9.88 -1.50 -3.45
CA GLY A 80 -9.82 -2.84 -4.03
C GLY A 80 -8.92 -2.88 -5.24
N ALA A 81 -8.45 -4.08 -5.59
CA ALA A 81 -7.63 -4.32 -6.77
C ALA A 81 -8.32 -5.30 -7.72
N CYS A 82 -8.29 -5.00 -9.01
CA CYS A 82 -8.64 -5.96 -10.05
C CYS A 82 -7.61 -7.08 -10.09
N ILE A 83 -8.08 -8.33 -10.00
CA ILE A 83 -7.24 -9.53 -10.00
C ILE A 83 -7.58 -10.52 -11.12
N ALA A 84 -8.74 -10.36 -11.74
CA ALA A 84 -9.19 -11.22 -12.82
C ALA A 84 -10.24 -10.52 -13.68
N ASN A 85 -10.38 -10.98 -14.92
CA ASN A 85 -11.46 -10.60 -15.81
C ASN A 85 -12.14 -11.84 -16.39
N ASP A 86 -13.36 -11.64 -16.84
CA ASP A 86 -14.05 -12.55 -17.76
C ASP A 86 -14.67 -11.77 -18.92
N GLN A 87 -15.60 -12.40 -19.64
CA GLN A 87 -16.34 -11.79 -20.75
C GLN A 87 -17.30 -10.67 -20.32
N GLU A 88 -17.73 -10.67 -19.05
CA GLU A 88 -18.75 -9.77 -18.51
C GLU A 88 -18.15 -8.61 -17.69
N GLY A 89 -16.88 -8.68 -17.30
CA GLY A 89 -16.18 -7.59 -16.63
C GLY A 89 -15.04 -8.03 -15.72
N SER A 90 -14.91 -7.40 -14.54
CA SER A 90 -13.74 -7.54 -13.66
C SER A 90 -14.11 -8.04 -12.27
N TYR A 91 -13.15 -8.73 -11.64
CA TYR A 91 -13.21 -9.19 -10.27
C TYR A 91 -12.24 -8.38 -9.39
N ILE A 92 -12.78 -7.76 -8.36
CA ILE A 92 -12.06 -6.87 -7.44
C ILE A 92 -11.94 -7.57 -6.09
N ILE A 93 -10.70 -7.76 -5.61
CA ILE A 93 -10.45 -8.19 -4.24
C ILE A 93 -10.40 -6.97 -3.31
N THR A 94 -10.96 -7.12 -2.11
CA THR A 94 -10.93 -6.11 -1.03
C THR A 94 -11.05 -6.79 0.33
N ASN A 95 -11.16 -6.04 1.42
CA ASN A 95 -11.45 -6.60 2.74
C ASN A 95 -12.94 -6.82 2.97
N ASN A 96 -13.27 -7.85 3.76
CA ASN A 96 -14.64 -8.09 4.20
C ASN A 96 -15.18 -6.92 5.06
N HIS A 97 -14.37 -6.35 5.95
CA HIS A 97 -14.80 -5.23 6.79
C HIS A 97 -15.08 -3.95 5.98
N VAL A 98 -14.50 -3.80 4.78
CA VAL A 98 -14.80 -2.69 3.87
C VAL A 98 -16.23 -2.83 3.34
N VAL A 99 -16.59 -4.02 2.86
CA VAL A 99 -17.91 -4.29 2.28
C VAL A 99 -19.03 -4.44 3.33
N GLY A 100 -18.71 -4.96 4.52
CA GLY A 100 -19.65 -5.18 5.61
C GLY A 100 -20.78 -6.15 5.21
N LEU A 101 -22.03 -5.76 5.47
CA LEU A 101 -23.23 -6.53 5.10
C LEU A 101 -23.84 -6.12 3.75
N ASN A 102 -23.21 -5.17 3.04
CA ASN A 102 -23.75 -4.64 1.79
C ASN A 102 -23.55 -5.65 0.66
N THR A 103 -24.52 -5.69 -0.26
CA THR A 103 -24.45 -6.57 -1.45
C THR A 103 -24.08 -5.82 -2.71
N THR A 104 -24.24 -4.49 -2.73
CA THR A 104 -23.91 -3.61 -3.85
C THR A 104 -23.05 -2.45 -3.39
N PHE A 105 -22.21 -1.95 -4.30
CA PHE A 105 -21.17 -0.97 -4.02
C PHE A 105 -21.07 0.06 -5.13
N THR A 106 -20.69 1.28 -4.78
CA THR A 106 -20.21 2.25 -5.76
C THR A 106 -18.69 2.15 -5.83
N LEU A 107 -18.19 1.76 -7.00
CA LEU A 107 -16.77 1.75 -7.30
C LEU A 107 -16.42 3.05 -8.00
N MET A 108 -15.33 3.67 -7.56
CA MET A 108 -14.87 4.95 -8.10
C MET A 108 -13.42 4.85 -8.54
N LYS A 109 -13.10 5.56 -9.61
CA LYS A 109 -11.76 5.69 -10.15
C LYS A 109 -11.56 7.13 -10.63
N GLU A 110 -10.34 7.64 -10.52
CA GLU A 110 -10.01 8.97 -11.00
C GLU A 110 -10.40 9.14 -12.48
N ASN A 111 -11.01 10.27 -12.82
CA ASN A 111 -11.42 10.64 -14.17
C ASN A 111 -12.34 9.60 -14.86
N SER A 112 -13.01 8.76 -14.08
CA SER A 112 -14.01 7.80 -14.56
C SER A 112 -15.36 8.08 -13.93
N GLU A 113 -16.44 7.80 -14.66
CA GLU A 113 -17.76 7.73 -14.04
C GLU A 113 -17.79 6.65 -12.96
N ASN A 114 -18.53 6.89 -11.88
CA ASN A 114 -18.77 5.89 -10.85
C ASN A 114 -19.51 4.70 -11.47
N PHE A 115 -19.12 3.48 -11.10
CA PHE A 115 -19.72 2.25 -11.62
C PHE A 115 -20.11 1.29 -10.50
N PRO A 116 -21.16 0.47 -10.70
CA PRO A 116 -21.62 -0.45 -9.67
C PRO A 116 -20.70 -1.68 -9.55
N GLY A 117 -20.68 -2.25 -8.36
CA GLY A 117 -20.15 -3.59 -8.11
C GLY A 117 -21.11 -4.40 -7.22
N GLU A 118 -21.04 -5.72 -7.34
CA GLU A 118 -21.86 -6.68 -6.58
C GLU A 118 -20.99 -7.69 -5.86
N ILE A 119 -21.39 -8.10 -4.66
CA ILE A 119 -20.65 -9.10 -3.89
C ILE A 119 -20.74 -10.48 -4.56
N VAL A 120 -19.59 -11.14 -4.78
CA VAL A 120 -19.51 -12.53 -5.25
C VAL A 120 -19.37 -13.48 -4.05
N VAL A 121 -18.50 -13.11 -3.13
CA VAL A 121 -18.22 -13.85 -1.90
C VAL A 121 -17.60 -12.93 -0.85
N ALA A 122 -17.88 -13.21 0.40
CA ALA A 122 -17.24 -12.58 1.54
C ALA A 122 -16.73 -13.66 2.51
N ASP A 123 -15.51 -13.49 3.01
CA ASP A 123 -14.87 -14.35 4.00
C ASP A 123 -14.56 -13.52 5.25
N GLN A 124 -15.47 -13.59 6.21
CA GLN A 124 -15.31 -12.93 7.50
C GLN A 124 -14.11 -13.48 8.31
N HIS A 125 -13.74 -14.74 8.11
CA HIS A 125 -12.68 -15.38 8.90
C HIS A 125 -11.28 -14.90 8.49
N ASN A 126 -11.09 -14.59 7.21
CA ASN A 126 -9.82 -14.09 6.69
C ASN A 126 -9.85 -12.61 6.31
N ASP A 127 -10.98 -11.94 6.53
CA ASP A 127 -11.22 -10.54 6.19
C ASP A 127 -11.00 -10.20 4.70
N LEU A 128 -11.48 -11.08 3.81
CA LEU A 128 -11.39 -10.92 2.36
C LEU A 128 -12.78 -10.93 1.73
N ALA A 129 -12.96 -10.18 0.65
CA ALA A 129 -14.16 -10.19 -0.16
C ALA A 129 -13.82 -10.07 -1.65
N LEU A 130 -14.70 -10.61 -2.50
CA LEU A 130 -14.60 -10.52 -3.95
C LEU A 130 -15.85 -9.83 -4.50
N ILE A 131 -15.65 -8.76 -5.26
CA ILE A 131 -16.70 -7.97 -5.90
C ILE A 131 -16.62 -8.17 -7.41
N LYS A 132 -17.76 -8.29 -8.08
CA LYS A 132 -17.88 -8.29 -9.54
C LYS A 132 -18.33 -6.91 -10.02
N THR A 133 -17.76 -6.44 -11.13
CA THR A 133 -18.26 -5.25 -11.84
C THR A 133 -18.25 -5.49 -13.34
N ALA A 134 -19.18 -4.87 -14.07
CA ALA A 134 -19.21 -4.89 -15.52
C ALA A 134 -18.09 -4.05 -16.17
N LYS A 135 -17.42 -3.17 -15.40
CA LYS A 135 -16.29 -2.38 -15.90
C LYS A 135 -15.08 -3.28 -16.11
N THR A 136 -14.50 -3.28 -17.32
CA THR A 136 -13.21 -3.94 -17.59
C THR A 136 -12.05 -3.10 -17.05
N LEU A 137 -11.23 -3.70 -16.21
CA LEU A 137 -10.04 -3.12 -15.59
C LEU A 137 -8.87 -4.09 -15.78
N PRO A 138 -7.64 -3.62 -16.00
CA PRO A 138 -6.49 -4.51 -16.10
C PRO A 138 -6.30 -5.29 -14.79
N PRO A 139 -6.03 -6.59 -14.83
CA PRO A 139 -5.83 -7.39 -13.63
C PRO A 139 -4.37 -7.35 -13.19
N LEU A 140 -4.14 -7.23 -11.88
CA LEU A 140 -2.83 -7.41 -11.28
C LEU A 140 -2.53 -8.89 -11.08
N LYS A 141 -1.25 -9.25 -11.25
CA LYS A 141 -0.78 -10.59 -10.96
C LYS A 141 -0.57 -10.75 -9.45
N LEU A 142 -0.85 -11.95 -8.95
CA LEU A 142 -0.35 -12.37 -7.64
C LEU A 142 1.10 -12.79 -7.79
N ALA A 143 1.95 -12.49 -6.80
CA ALA A 143 3.31 -12.99 -6.78
C ALA A 143 3.32 -14.53 -6.68
N GLU A 144 4.39 -15.16 -7.17
CA GLU A 144 4.51 -16.62 -7.11
C GLU A 144 4.80 -17.12 -5.69
N GLN A 145 5.57 -16.36 -4.91
CA GLN A 145 6.04 -16.73 -3.57
C GLN A 145 5.69 -15.64 -2.55
N ASP A 146 5.57 -16.04 -1.29
CA ASP A 146 5.45 -15.09 -0.18
C ASP A 146 6.69 -14.18 -0.14
N PRO A 147 6.53 -12.90 0.23
CA PRO A 147 7.65 -11.97 0.24
C PRO A 147 8.63 -12.29 1.38
N ALA A 148 9.89 -11.91 1.21
CA ALA A 148 10.94 -12.10 2.22
C ALA A 148 10.93 -10.98 3.27
N LEU A 149 11.51 -11.25 4.46
CA LEU A 149 11.74 -10.21 5.46
C LEU A 149 12.68 -9.13 4.87
N GLY A 150 12.31 -7.86 5.01
CA GLY A 150 13.05 -6.72 4.44
C GLY A 150 12.75 -6.45 2.97
N GLU A 151 11.90 -7.24 2.31
CA GLU A 151 11.52 -7.00 0.91
C GLU A 151 10.76 -5.68 0.77
N PRO A 152 11.15 -4.79 -0.16
CA PRO A 152 10.43 -3.57 -0.50
C PRO A 152 9.01 -3.83 -0.97
N VAL A 153 8.06 -3.06 -0.44
CA VAL A 153 6.66 -3.11 -0.85
C VAL A 153 6.03 -1.73 -0.93
N ALA A 154 5.07 -1.59 -1.85
CA ALA A 154 4.17 -0.44 -1.88
C ALA A 154 2.75 -0.88 -1.50
N VAL A 155 2.10 -0.11 -0.64
CA VAL A 155 0.68 -0.22 -0.32
C VAL A 155 -0.05 0.85 -1.10
N ILE A 156 -1.07 0.44 -1.86
CA ILE A 156 -1.81 1.34 -2.73
C ILE A 156 -3.26 1.39 -2.27
N GLY A 157 -3.76 2.59 -2.01
CA GLY A 157 -5.17 2.85 -1.71
C GLY A 157 -5.73 3.99 -2.56
N ALA A 158 -7.05 4.08 -2.60
CA ALA A 158 -7.81 5.14 -3.23
C ALA A 158 -8.69 5.86 -2.19
N PRO A 159 -8.10 6.61 -1.24
CA PRO A 159 -8.88 7.38 -0.26
C PRO A 159 -9.59 8.57 -0.93
N ALA A 160 -10.92 8.52 -0.96
CA ALA A 160 -11.87 9.63 -1.14
C ALA A 160 -11.34 10.91 -1.79
N GLY A 161 -11.28 10.93 -3.12
CA GLY A 161 -11.15 12.17 -3.90
C GLY A 161 -9.78 12.85 -3.88
N LEU A 162 -8.74 12.21 -3.34
CA LEU A 162 -7.35 12.63 -3.49
C LEU A 162 -6.59 11.67 -4.39
N ILE A 163 -5.48 12.17 -4.95
CA ILE A 163 -4.44 11.40 -5.64
C ILE A 163 -4.24 10.10 -4.86
N GLU A 164 -4.37 8.99 -5.58
CA GLU A 164 -4.25 7.63 -5.06
C GLU A 164 -3.11 7.55 -4.02
N SER A 165 -3.40 7.05 -2.81
CA SER A 165 -2.43 7.03 -1.71
C SER A 165 -1.50 5.85 -1.90
N VAL A 166 -0.28 6.15 -2.31
CA VAL A 166 0.82 5.18 -2.34
C VAL A 166 1.68 5.40 -1.11
N THR A 167 1.83 4.38 -0.29
CA THR A 167 2.82 4.35 0.79
C THR A 167 3.81 3.23 0.55
N VAL A 168 5.06 3.44 0.90
CA VAL A 168 6.14 2.50 0.62
C VAL A 168 6.85 2.16 1.92
N GLY A 169 7.29 0.92 2.03
CA GLY A 169 8.04 0.39 3.16
C GLY A 169 8.62 -0.97 2.83
N ILE A 170 8.85 -1.78 3.87
CA ILE A 170 9.36 -3.14 3.77
C ILE A 170 8.48 -4.12 4.55
N ILE A 171 8.69 -5.41 4.30
CA ILE A 171 8.20 -6.47 5.19
C ILE A 171 8.99 -6.46 6.50
N SER A 172 8.36 -6.04 7.59
CA SER A 172 8.95 -5.94 8.93
C SER A 172 8.73 -7.20 9.78
N ASN A 173 7.72 -8.01 9.46
CA ASN A 173 7.53 -9.32 10.06
C ASN A 173 6.70 -10.24 9.17
N LEU A 174 7.08 -11.53 9.12
CA LEU A 174 6.38 -12.54 8.32
C LEU A 174 5.27 -13.27 9.08
N SER A 175 5.04 -13.02 10.37
CA SER A 175 4.06 -13.81 11.13
C SER A 175 3.40 -12.99 12.24
N ARG A 176 2.16 -12.58 11.97
CA ARG A 176 1.22 -11.96 12.91
C ARG A 176 -0.14 -12.64 12.84
N GLN A 177 -0.94 -12.48 13.89
CA GLN A 177 -2.32 -12.99 13.97
C GLN A 177 -2.41 -14.50 13.61
N GLY A 178 -1.69 -15.34 14.35
CA GLY A 178 -1.66 -16.79 14.09
C GLY A 178 -1.00 -17.18 12.77
N GLY A 179 -0.13 -16.32 12.22
CA GLY A 179 0.63 -16.59 11.00
C GLY A 179 -0.07 -16.21 9.70
N LYS A 180 -1.22 -15.52 9.76
CA LYS A 180 -1.99 -15.11 8.58
C LYS A 180 -1.58 -13.76 8.02
N TRP A 181 -0.96 -12.91 8.82
CA TRP A 181 -0.69 -11.51 8.44
C TRP A 181 0.81 -11.22 8.36
N LEU A 182 1.15 -10.31 7.47
CA LEU A 182 2.43 -9.62 7.36
C LEU A 182 2.37 -8.34 8.22
N GLN A 183 3.51 -7.95 8.78
CA GLN A 183 3.71 -6.61 9.34
C GLN A 183 4.59 -5.82 8.38
N LEU A 184 4.21 -4.57 8.14
CA LEU A 184 4.88 -3.61 7.29
C LEU A 184 5.25 -2.38 8.12
N ASP A 185 6.30 -1.67 7.73
CA ASP A 185 6.56 -0.31 8.23
C ASP A 185 6.01 0.79 7.29
N ALA A 186 5.45 0.39 6.14
CA ALA A 186 4.69 1.28 5.27
C ALA A 186 3.50 1.86 6.04
N PRO A 187 3.31 3.20 6.08
CA PRO A 187 2.15 3.80 6.73
C PRO A 187 0.84 3.29 6.14
N ILE A 188 -0.07 2.78 6.97
CA ILE A 188 -1.42 2.37 6.55
C ILE A 188 -2.44 3.19 7.32
N ASN A 189 -3.29 3.90 6.57
CA ASN A 189 -4.36 4.74 7.10
C ASN A 189 -5.71 4.33 6.50
N PRO A 190 -6.84 4.77 7.08
CA PRO A 190 -8.15 4.61 6.46
C PRO A 190 -8.13 5.02 4.98
N GLY A 191 -8.63 4.13 4.12
CA GLY A 191 -8.51 4.25 2.66
C GLY A 191 -7.58 3.21 2.03
N ASN A 192 -6.53 2.74 2.71
CA ASN A 192 -5.67 1.67 2.22
C ASN A 192 -6.26 0.26 2.45
N SER A 193 -7.20 0.11 3.40
CA SER A 193 -7.90 -1.17 3.66
C SER A 193 -8.47 -1.75 2.37
N GLY A 194 -8.12 -3.00 2.06
CA GLY A 194 -8.56 -3.73 0.89
C GLY A 194 -7.74 -3.44 -0.37
N GLY A 195 -6.84 -2.45 -0.33
CA GLY A 195 -5.89 -2.16 -1.39
C GLY A 195 -4.75 -3.17 -1.43
N PRO A 196 -4.07 -3.33 -2.58
CA PRO A 196 -2.99 -4.29 -2.71
C PRO A 196 -1.72 -3.77 -2.03
N VAL A 197 -0.97 -4.73 -1.51
CA VAL A 197 0.46 -4.58 -1.22
C VAL A 197 1.20 -5.23 -2.37
N ILE A 198 2.04 -4.47 -3.07
CA ILE A 198 2.77 -4.92 -4.26
C ILE A 198 4.28 -4.94 -4.01
N ASN A 199 4.97 -5.85 -4.69
CA ASN A 199 6.42 -5.81 -4.84
C ASN A 199 6.84 -4.91 -6.01
N GLU A 200 8.14 -4.74 -6.22
CA GLU A 200 8.72 -3.90 -7.30
C GLU A 200 8.32 -4.35 -8.72
N ARG A 201 7.85 -5.58 -8.88
CA ARG A 201 7.34 -6.11 -10.17
C ARG A 201 5.87 -5.77 -10.41
N GLY A 202 5.21 -5.10 -9.47
CA GLY A 202 3.77 -4.79 -9.53
C GLY A 202 2.88 -5.98 -9.19
N GLU A 203 3.46 -7.05 -8.61
CA GLU A 203 2.70 -8.25 -8.23
C GLU A 203 2.20 -8.10 -6.79
N ILE A 204 0.98 -8.54 -6.54
CA ILE A 204 0.37 -8.54 -5.22
C ILE A 204 1.07 -9.57 -4.33
N VAL A 205 1.57 -9.10 -3.18
CA VAL A 205 2.16 -9.91 -2.11
C VAL A 205 1.31 -9.92 -0.83
N GLY A 206 0.21 -9.14 -0.80
CA GLY A 206 -0.77 -9.15 0.27
C GLY A 206 -1.88 -8.12 0.06
N ILE A 207 -2.85 -8.10 0.97
CA ILE A 207 -3.96 -7.12 0.97
C ILE A 207 -3.91 -6.32 2.27
N ALA A 208 -3.81 -5.00 2.16
CA ALA A 208 -3.63 -4.11 3.30
C ALA A 208 -4.85 -4.08 4.22
N VAL A 209 -4.61 -4.00 5.54
CA VAL A 209 -5.64 -3.88 6.58
C VAL A 209 -5.33 -2.63 7.39
N ALA A 210 -6.14 -1.58 7.22
CA ALA A 210 -5.89 -0.26 7.85
C ALA A 210 -6.42 -0.13 9.28
N LYS A 211 -7.16 -1.12 9.80
CA LYS A 211 -7.87 -1.00 11.07
C LYS A 211 -7.68 -2.23 11.95
N ILE A 212 -6.70 -2.18 12.86
CA ILE A 212 -6.85 -2.79 14.19
C ILE A 212 -6.84 -1.65 15.20
N VAL A 213 -8.02 -1.13 15.52
CA VAL A 213 -8.17 -0.30 16.72
C VAL A 213 -8.37 -1.28 17.88
N GLY A 214 -7.38 -1.43 18.75
CA GLY A 214 -7.54 -2.26 19.95
C GLY A 214 -6.29 -2.73 20.68
N GLU A 215 -5.12 -2.84 20.05
CA GLU A 215 -3.91 -3.31 20.73
C GLU A 215 -2.66 -2.52 20.28
N ALA A 216 -2.26 -1.55 21.12
CA ALA A 216 -0.89 -1.15 21.43
C ALA A 216 0.17 -0.88 20.33
N PHE A 217 -0.18 -0.60 19.07
CA PHE A 217 0.85 -0.28 18.07
C PHE A 217 0.43 0.85 17.11
N GLU A 218 0.55 2.10 17.56
CA GLU A 218 0.66 3.23 16.62
C GLU A 218 1.91 3.05 15.76
N GLY A 219 1.79 3.21 14.44
CA GLY A 219 2.91 3.19 13.50
C GLY A 219 3.25 1.83 12.86
N LEU A 220 2.41 0.80 13.00
CA LEU A 220 2.61 -0.50 12.32
C LEU A 220 1.53 -0.74 11.25
N GLY A 221 1.97 -1.08 10.03
CA GLY A 221 1.11 -1.53 8.94
C GLY A 221 0.92 -3.04 8.97
N TYR A 222 -0.24 -3.52 8.52
CA TYR A 222 -0.53 -4.96 8.39
C TYR A 222 -1.15 -5.28 7.04
N ALA A 223 -0.88 -6.50 6.56
CA ALA A 223 -1.50 -7.04 5.36
C ALA A 223 -1.82 -8.53 5.53
N ILE A 224 -2.94 -8.96 4.95
CA ILE A 224 -3.27 -10.37 4.80
C ILE A 224 -2.25 -10.98 3.84
N LYS A 225 -1.63 -12.10 4.23
CA LYS A 225 -0.59 -12.77 3.43
C LYS A 225 -1.10 -13.24 2.08
N LEU A 226 -0.20 -13.23 1.11
CA LEU A 226 -0.41 -13.82 -0.21
C LEU A 226 -0.94 -15.25 -0.16
N GLN A 227 -0.41 -16.14 0.69
CA GLN A 227 -0.95 -17.50 0.77
C GLN A 227 -2.44 -17.54 1.17
N VAL A 228 -2.86 -16.70 2.11
CA VAL A 228 -4.28 -16.61 2.52
C VAL A 228 -5.15 -16.08 1.37
N VAL A 229 -4.62 -15.11 0.60
CA VAL A 229 -5.28 -14.60 -0.60
C VAL A 229 -5.41 -15.70 -1.67
N LYS A 230 -4.36 -16.48 -1.92
CA LYS A 230 -4.37 -17.60 -2.87
C LYS A 230 -5.39 -18.67 -2.47
N ASP A 231 -5.41 -19.05 -1.19
CA ASP A 231 -6.35 -20.04 -0.66
C ASP A 231 -7.81 -19.54 -0.79
N PHE A 232 -8.05 -18.25 -0.54
CA PHE A 232 -9.35 -17.63 -0.75
C PHE A 232 -9.79 -17.72 -2.22
N LEU A 233 -8.91 -17.34 -3.15
CA LEU A 233 -9.21 -17.34 -4.58
C LEU A 233 -9.39 -18.75 -5.15
N ALA A 234 -8.59 -19.73 -4.69
CA ALA A 234 -8.74 -21.12 -5.09
C ALA A 234 -10.12 -21.69 -4.74
N ARG A 235 -10.69 -21.30 -3.57
CA ARG A 235 -12.03 -21.74 -3.16
C ARG A 235 -13.17 -21.14 -3.98
N VAL A 236 -12.93 -20.04 -4.68
CA VAL A 236 -13.96 -19.34 -5.48
C VAL A 236 -13.61 -19.31 -6.96
N ALA A 237 -12.66 -20.13 -7.39
CA ALA A 237 -12.23 -20.22 -8.78
C ALA A 237 -13.39 -20.60 -9.72
N ASP A 238 -14.36 -21.38 -9.26
CA ASP A 238 -15.55 -21.76 -10.02
C ASP A 238 -16.51 -20.58 -10.30
N LYS A 239 -16.37 -19.50 -9.52
CA LYS A 239 -17.11 -18.24 -9.65
C LYS A 239 -16.40 -17.18 -10.50
N ILE A 240 -15.12 -17.39 -10.80
CA ILE A 240 -14.30 -16.54 -11.68
C ILE A 240 -14.24 -17.27 -13.03
N ARG A 241 -15.12 -16.92 -13.98
CA ARG A 241 -15.30 -17.67 -15.23
C ARG A 241 -15.07 -16.83 -16.46
#